data_AF-A0A5C5FLI8-F1
#
_entry.id   AF-A0A5C5FLI8-F1
#
_cell.length_a   1.000
_cell.length_b   1.000
_cell.length_c   1.000
_cell.angle_alpha   90.00
_cell.angle_beta   90.00
_cell.angle_gamma   90.00
#
_symmetry.space_group_name_H-M   'P 1'
#
loop_
_entity.id
_entity.type
_entity.pdbx_description
1 polymer ?
#
loop_
_entity_poly.entity_id
_entity_poly.type
_entity_poly.pdbx_seq_one_letter_code
_entity_poly.pdbx_strand_id
1 'polypeptide(L)'
;MATSPSPSPSPAAPGSQPGGPPKLVNLYYRRQVATSKSCFVCHRETTCCLATQPLDDFLYVCPSHLLDPGFARPAPGTSTPAASPSPAGSPSPASPVPQSEIDKVKKEYEDKQKSSSSDKDKDKADAAAAKPPASTPFSLLKTGASALSSLTTSAQSSLFPPPAPPVPSAAEQARAAAKDAKVFVLQRDFFRMRCDAKRREWEKRDAKERGAGWSFPKAPRGGLPGA
;
A
#
# COMPACT_ATOMS: atom_id res chain seq x y z
N MET A 1 18.83 29.53 -62.50
CA MET A 1 18.97 29.55 -61.02
C MET A 1 17.63 29.16 -60.44
N ALA A 2 17.42 27.87 -60.13
CA ALA A 2 16.18 27.36 -59.56
C ALA A 2 16.44 27.05 -58.08
N THR A 3 15.92 27.90 -57.20
CA THR A 3 15.95 27.73 -55.75
C THR A 3 14.95 26.66 -55.33
N SER A 4 15.46 25.56 -54.77
CA SER A 4 14.68 24.47 -54.18
C SER A 4 13.97 24.94 -52.89
N PRO A 5 12.70 24.56 -52.64
CA PRO A 5 12.05 24.82 -51.38
C PRO A 5 12.48 23.81 -50.30
N SER A 6 12.86 24.33 -49.14
CA SER A 6 13.25 23.61 -47.93
C SER A 6 12.07 22.80 -47.34
N PRO A 7 12.29 21.58 -46.81
CA PRO A 7 11.23 20.83 -46.13
C PRO A 7 10.91 21.45 -44.76
N SER A 8 9.65 21.79 -44.57
CA SER A 8 9.05 22.24 -43.32
C SER A 8 9.08 21.15 -42.23
N PRO A 9 9.29 21.49 -40.95
CA PRO A 9 9.29 20.51 -39.86
C PRO A 9 7.87 19.99 -39.61
N SER A 10 7.72 18.66 -39.64
CA SER A 10 6.46 17.98 -39.33
C SER A 10 5.97 18.31 -37.90
N PRO A 11 4.64 18.40 -37.68
CA PRO A 11 4.09 18.68 -36.35
C PRO A 11 4.35 17.51 -35.40
N ALA A 12 4.95 17.82 -34.26
CA ALA A 12 5.18 16.91 -33.16
C ALA A 12 3.86 16.24 -32.72
N ALA A 13 3.92 14.94 -32.48
CA ALA A 13 2.80 14.14 -32.03
C ALA A 13 2.21 14.67 -30.70
N PRO A 14 0.87 14.74 -30.58
CA PRO A 14 0.21 15.22 -29.36
C PRO A 14 0.34 14.15 -28.27
N GLY A 15 1.28 14.34 -27.34
CA GLY A 15 1.44 13.44 -26.20
C GLY A 15 2.66 13.70 -25.32
N SER A 16 3.63 14.52 -25.76
CA SER A 16 4.79 14.84 -24.92
C SER A 16 4.43 15.86 -23.85
N GLN A 17 3.98 15.38 -22.69
CA GLN A 17 4.06 16.13 -21.44
C GLN A 17 5.53 16.59 -21.23
N PRO A 18 5.77 17.82 -20.75
CA PRO A 18 7.11 18.39 -20.68
C PRO A 18 8.00 17.64 -19.68
N GLY A 19 8.90 16.81 -20.21
CA GLY A 19 10.32 16.69 -19.83
C GLY A 19 10.71 16.30 -18.41
N GLY A 20 9.86 15.61 -17.64
CA GLY A 20 10.22 15.11 -16.30
C GLY A 20 10.07 13.59 -16.17
N PRO A 21 10.74 12.94 -15.19
CA PRO A 21 10.52 11.53 -14.91
C PRO A 21 9.04 11.26 -14.57
N PRO A 22 8.48 10.11 -15.01
CA PRO A 22 7.06 9.82 -14.84
C PRO A 22 6.68 9.75 -13.35
N LYS A 23 5.68 10.54 -12.96
CA LYS A 23 5.10 10.51 -11.60
C LYS A 23 3.97 9.49 -11.58
N LEU A 24 4.19 8.36 -10.93
CA LEU A 24 3.15 7.35 -10.71
C LEU A 24 2.20 7.80 -9.59
N VAL A 25 0.94 7.39 -9.68
CA VAL A 25 -0.06 7.54 -8.61
C VAL A 25 -0.32 6.15 -8.01
N ASN A 26 -0.35 6.06 -6.68
CA ASN A 26 -0.55 4.78 -5.98
C ASN A 26 -2.04 4.38 -5.91
N LEU A 27 -2.68 4.32 -7.07
CA LEU A 27 -4.06 3.86 -7.24
C LEU A 27 -4.10 2.88 -8.40
N TYR A 28 -4.46 1.63 -8.07
CA TYR A 28 -4.45 0.52 -9.01
C TYR A 28 -5.82 -0.15 -9.08
N TYR A 29 -6.29 -0.38 -10.31
CA TYR A 29 -7.56 -1.04 -10.58
C TYR A 29 -7.33 -2.50 -10.93
N ARG A 30 -8.05 -3.39 -10.26
CA ARG A 30 -8.04 -4.84 -10.55
C ARG A 30 -8.78 -5.12 -11.85
N ARG A 31 -8.06 -5.72 -12.79
CA ARG A 31 -8.53 -6.18 -14.09
C ARG A 31 -8.19 -7.66 -14.25
N GLN A 32 -8.99 -8.34 -15.08
CA GLN A 32 -8.66 -9.68 -15.56
C GLN A 32 -8.17 -9.54 -17.00
N VAL A 33 -7.11 -10.27 -17.32
CA VAL A 33 -6.46 -10.29 -18.63
C VAL A 33 -6.48 -11.71 -19.17
N ALA A 34 -6.66 -11.83 -20.49
CA ALA A 34 -6.72 -13.12 -21.17
C ALA A 34 -5.38 -13.87 -21.18
N THR A 35 -4.26 -13.13 -21.15
CA THR A 35 -2.92 -13.71 -21.13
C THR A 35 -2.44 -13.91 -19.70
N SER A 36 -2.03 -15.14 -19.38
CA SER A 36 -1.36 -15.43 -18.12
C SER A 36 0.06 -14.87 -18.16
N LYS A 37 0.47 -14.16 -17.10
CA LYS A 37 1.86 -13.79 -16.86
C LYS A 37 2.25 -14.10 -15.43
N SER A 38 3.56 -14.21 -15.20
CA SER A 38 4.13 -14.46 -13.89
C SER A 38 3.78 -13.33 -12.90
N CYS A 39 3.31 -13.71 -11.71
CA CYS A 39 3.07 -12.82 -10.61
C CYS A 39 4.36 -12.08 -10.21
N PHE A 40 4.26 -10.81 -9.88
CA PHE A 40 5.41 -10.02 -9.46
C PHE A 40 6.04 -10.49 -8.14
N VAL A 41 5.26 -11.12 -7.25
CA VAL A 41 5.73 -11.51 -5.91
C VAL A 41 6.24 -12.95 -5.89
N CYS A 42 5.49 -13.89 -6.46
CA CYS A 42 5.82 -15.32 -6.40
C CYS A 42 6.12 -15.96 -7.75
N HIS A 43 6.07 -15.20 -8.85
CA HIS A 43 6.30 -15.66 -10.22
C HIS A 43 5.39 -16.80 -10.72
N ARG A 44 4.35 -17.20 -9.97
CA ARG A 44 3.30 -18.10 -10.45
C ARG A 44 2.48 -17.45 -11.55
N GLU A 45 1.96 -18.22 -12.48
CA GLU A 45 1.14 -17.71 -13.58
C GLU A 45 -0.21 -17.17 -13.08
N THR A 46 -0.60 -16.00 -13.59
CA THR A 46 -1.78 -15.27 -13.15
C THR A 46 -2.43 -14.50 -14.28
N THR A 47 -3.76 -14.42 -14.24
CA THR A 47 -4.60 -13.63 -15.16
C THR A 47 -5.15 -12.36 -14.50
N CYS A 48 -4.79 -12.11 -13.23
CA CYS A 48 -5.19 -10.90 -12.50
C CYS A 48 -4.10 -9.84 -12.64
N CYS A 49 -4.48 -8.65 -13.10
CA CYS A 49 -3.57 -7.51 -13.21
C CYS A 49 -4.13 -6.28 -12.47
N LEU A 50 -3.22 -5.55 -11.84
CA LEU A 50 -3.43 -4.24 -11.25
C LEU A 50 -2.90 -3.20 -12.23
N ALA A 51 -3.74 -2.25 -12.65
CA ALA A 51 -3.35 -1.22 -13.60
C ALA A 51 -3.70 0.17 -13.11
N THR A 52 -2.80 1.13 -13.32
CA THR A 52 -3.06 2.55 -13.08
C THR A 52 -3.87 3.13 -14.25
N GLN A 53 -4.53 4.26 -14.02
CA GLN A 53 -5.25 5.06 -15.00
C GLN A 53 -4.54 6.42 -15.04
N PRO A 54 -3.76 6.81 -16.07
CA PRO A 54 -3.47 6.23 -17.39
C PRO A 54 -2.70 4.90 -17.34
N LEU A 55 -2.87 4.03 -18.35
CA LEU A 55 -2.30 2.67 -18.42
C LEU A 55 -0.76 2.61 -18.58
N ASP A 56 -0.03 3.53 -17.95
CA ASP A 56 1.43 3.60 -17.96
C ASP A 56 2.07 2.47 -17.16
N ASP A 57 1.30 1.92 -16.22
CA ASP A 57 1.78 0.97 -15.24
C ASP A 57 0.83 -0.20 -15.00
N PHE A 58 1.34 -1.41 -15.21
CA PHE A 58 0.61 -2.67 -15.00
C PHE A 58 1.43 -3.63 -14.14
N LEU A 59 0.76 -4.39 -13.28
CA LEU A 59 1.36 -5.34 -12.37
C LEU A 59 0.55 -6.62 -12.33
N TYR A 60 1.17 -7.77 -12.58
CA TYR A 60 0.50 -9.07 -12.51
C TYR A 60 0.61 -9.61 -11.09
N VAL A 61 -0.53 -9.96 -10.49
CA VAL A 61 -0.59 -10.37 -9.08
C VAL A 61 -1.59 -11.51 -8.94
N CYS A 62 -1.21 -12.59 -8.28
CA CYS A 62 -2.16 -13.68 -8.00
C CYS A 62 -3.16 -13.25 -6.91
N PRO A 63 -4.36 -13.84 -6.90
CA PRO A 63 -5.36 -13.53 -5.88
C PRO A 63 -4.85 -13.77 -4.45
N SER A 64 -3.94 -14.72 -4.22
CA SER A 64 -3.36 -14.96 -2.89
C SER A 64 -2.55 -13.77 -2.36
N HIS A 65 -1.81 -13.05 -3.22
CA HIS A 65 -1.05 -11.86 -2.81
C HIS A 65 -1.91 -10.59 -2.80
N LEU A 66 -3.03 -10.56 -3.52
CA LEU A 66 -4.00 -9.46 -3.40
C LEU A 66 -4.73 -9.47 -2.05
N LEU A 67 -4.88 -10.64 -1.43
CA LEU A 67 -5.45 -10.78 -0.09
C LEU A 67 -4.43 -10.47 1.02
N ASP A 68 -3.14 -10.30 0.69
CA ASP A 68 -2.14 -10.00 1.69
C ASP A 68 -2.15 -8.51 2.06
N PRO A 69 -2.46 -8.14 3.32
CA PRO A 69 -2.42 -6.75 3.76
C PRO A 69 -1.02 -6.11 3.66
N GLY A 70 0.03 -6.93 3.59
CA GLY A 70 1.41 -6.47 3.38
C GLY A 70 1.70 -6.00 1.95
N PHE A 71 0.89 -6.41 0.97
CA PHE A 71 1.12 -6.11 -0.44
C PHE A 71 0.21 -5.00 -0.97
N ALA A 72 -1.11 -5.17 -0.80
CA ALA A 72 -2.11 -4.23 -1.30
C ALA A 72 -3.25 -4.05 -0.29
N ARG A 73 -3.70 -2.81 -0.13
CA ARG A 73 -4.85 -2.47 0.71
C ARG A 73 -5.98 -1.95 -0.17
N PRO A 74 -7.25 -2.31 0.11
CA PRO A 74 -8.40 -1.67 -0.53
C PRO A 74 -8.32 -0.15 -0.36
N ALA A 75 -8.57 0.60 -1.43
CA ALA A 75 -8.56 2.05 -1.35
C ALA A 75 -9.72 2.54 -0.44
N PRO A 76 -9.47 3.45 0.51
CA PRO A 76 -10.52 4.02 1.33
C PRO A 76 -11.38 4.96 0.46
N GLY A 77 -12.60 4.52 0.11
CA GLY A 77 -13.60 5.36 -0.57
C GLY A 77 -14.20 4.85 -1.87
N THR A 78 -13.85 3.65 -2.36
CA THR A 78 -14.32 3.17 -3.69
C THR A 78 -15.11 1.86 -3.66
N SER A 79 -15.82 1.56 -2.56
CA SER A 79 -16.87 0.53 -2.57
C SER A 79 -18.14 1.09 -3.21
N THR A 80 -18.10 1.40 -4.51
CA THR A 80 -19.29 1.71 -5.32
C THR A 80 -19.01 1.32 -6.79
N PRO A 81 -19.91 0.57 -7.46
CA PRO A 81 -19.77 0.24 -8.86
C PRO A 81 -20.31 1.40 -9.72
N ALA A 82 -19.51 1.91 -10.67
CA ALA A 82 -20.03 2.79 -11.72
C ALA A 82 -19.23 2.67 -13.01
N ALA A 83 -19.85 1.96 -13.96
CA ALA A 83 -19.95 2.21 -15.40
C ALA A 83 -19.15 3.38 -16.03
N SER A 84 -18.42 3.03 -17.11
CA SER A 84 -18.20 3.70 -18.41
C SER A 84 -17.95 5.22 -18.55
N PRO A 85 -17.22 5.62 -19.63
CA PRO A 85 -16.53 6.90 -19.74
C PRO A 85 -17.37 7.98 -20.43
N SER A 86 -17.08 9.26 -20.14
CA SER A 86 -17.31 10.39 -21.05
C SER A 86 -16.27 11.50 -20.82
N PRO A 87 -15.95 12.32 -21.85
CA PRO A 87 -14.69 13.05 -21.95
C PRO A 87 -14.81 14.57 -21.73
N ALA A 88 -13.64 15.20 -21.64
CA ALA A 88 -13.31 16.61 -21.90
C ALA A 88 -13.70 17.68 -20.87
N GLY A 89 -12.68 18.42 -20.39
CA GLY A 89 -12.78 19.87 -20.19
C GLY A 89 -12.41 20.45 -18.81
N SER A 90 -11.13 20.83 -18.65
CA SER A 90 -10.69 22.08 -17.98
C SER A 90 -10.72 22.12 -16.42
N PRO A 91 -10.06 23.10 -15.72
CA PRO A 91 -9.04 22.83 -14.70
C PRO A 91 -9.47 23.15 -13.24
N SER A 92 -8.75 22.57 -12.26
CA SER A 92 -8.51 22.94 -10.82
C SER A 92 -9.42 23.98 -10.11
N PRO A 93 -9.80 23.86 -8.80
CA PRO A 93 -8.91 23.42 -7.71
C PRO A 93 -9.55 22.62 -6.54
N ALA A 94 -8.65 22.08 -5.71
CA ALA A 94 -8.81 21.73 -4.29
C ALA A 94 -10.24 21.48 -3.75
N SER A 95 -10.57 20.21 -3.52
CA SER A 95 -11.71 19.82 -2.69
C SER A 95 -11.43 20.26 -1.23
N PRO A 96 -12.25 21.14 -0.63
CA PRO A 96 -12.21 21.34 0.82
C PRO A 96 -12.87 20.12 1.47
N VAL A 97 -12.13 19.42 2.31
CA VAL A 97 -12.73 18.48 3.27
C VAL A 97 -13.80 19.27 4.05
N PRO A 98 -15.05 18.82 4.13
CA PRO A 98 -16.09 19.56 4.82
C PRO A 98 -15.68 19.72 6.29
N GLN A 99 -15.51 20.97 6.74
CA GLN A 99 -15.04 21.33 8.09
C GLN A 99 -15.87 20.68 9.21
N SER A 100 -17.12 20.31 8.91
CA SER A 100 -18.02 19.57 9.80
C SER A 100 -17.56 18.16 10.17
N GLU A 101 -16.68 17.53 9.39
CA GLU A 101 -16.07 16.24 9.77
C GLU A 101 -14.86 16.45 10.70
N ILE A 102 -14.10 17.53 10.49
CA ILE A 102 -12.94 17.88 11.31
C ILE A 102 -13.37 18.24 12.74
N ASP A 103 -14.48 18.97 12.90
CA ASP A 103 -14.98 19.37 14.21
C ASP A 103 -15.60 18.20 15.00
N LYS A 104 -16.16 17.19 14.31
CA LYS A 104 -16.66 15.97 14.96
C LYS A 104 -15.50 15.11 15.47
N VAL A 105 -14.46 14.93 14.65
CA VAL A 105 -13.27 14.15 15.01
C VAL A 105 -12.51 14.81 16.17
N LYS A 106 -12.40 16.15 16.20
CA LYS A 106 -11.78 16.86 17.33
C LYS A 106 -12.56 16.69 18.63
N LYS A 107 -13.89 16.77 18.61
CA LYS A 107 -14.74 16.56 19.79
C LYS A 107 -14.65 15.13 20.32
N GLU A 108 -14.70 14.13 19.43
CA GLU A 108 -14.55 12.73 19.84
C GLU A 108 -13.18 12.43 20.45
N TYR A 109 -12.13 13.12 20.01
CA TYR A 109 -10.78 12.93 20.54
C TYR A 109 -10.58 13.60 21.91
N GLU A 110 -11.17 14.79 22.14
CA GLU A 110 -11.10 15.49 23.42
C GLU A 110 -11.88 14.76 24.53
N ASP A 111 -13.03 14.17 24.21
CA ASP A 111 -13.82 13.38 25.18
C ASP A 111 -13.12 12.04 25.52
N LYS A 112 -12.44 11.42 24.55
CA LYS A 112 -11.63 10.20 24.78
C LYS A 112 -10.37 10.48 25.61
N GLN A 113 -9.77 11.66 25.45
CA GLN A 113 -8.62 12.07 26.25
C GLN A 113 -9.03 12.44 27.69
N LYS A 114 -10.12 13.18 27.88
CA LYS A 114 -10.59 13.55 29.23
C LYS A 114 -11.07 12.36 30.06
N SER A 115 -11.66 11.33 29.43
CA SER A 115 -12.03 10.08 30.10
C SER A 115 -10.84 9.18 30.42
N SER A 116 -9.74 9.26 29.66
CA SER A 116 -8.53 8.47 29.94
C SER A 116 -7.55 9.15 30.92
N SER A 117 -7.68 10.47 31.14
CA SER A 117 -6.94 11.17 32.20
C SER A 117 -7.65 11.10 33.56
N SER A 118 -8.99 11.07 33.63
CA SER A 118 -9.70 10.95 34.90
C SER A 118 -9.62 9.56 35.55
N ASP A 119 -9.37 8.50 34.78
CA ASP A 119 -9.20 7.13 35.30
C ASP A 119 -7.78 6.85 35.83
N LYS A 120 -6.76 7.64 35.44
CA LYS A 120 -5.37 7.41 35.87
C LYS A 120 -4.98 8.06 37.20
N ASP A 121 -5.78 8.98 37.73
CA ASP A 121 -5.49 9.67 39.00
C ASP A 121 -6.08 8.97 40.25
N LYS A 122 -6.81 7.86 40.09
CA LYS A 122 -7.38 7.11 41.23
C LYS A 122 -6.57 5.89 41.69
N ASP A 123 -5.52 5.52 40.96
CA ASP A 123 -4.71 4.31 41.21
C ASP A 123 -3.28 4.58 41.71
N LYS A 124 -2.98 5.82 42.15
CA LYS A 124 -1.64 6.19 42.66
C LYS A 124 -1.66 6.71 44.10
N ALA A 125 -2.46 6.08 44.95
CA ALA A 125 -2.48 6.31 46.39
C ALA A 125 -2.60 4.99 47.17
N ASP A 126 -1.74 4.01 46.88
CA ASP A 126 -1.28 3.01 47.87
C ASP A 126 -0.25 2.07 47.23
N ALA A 127 1.06 2.28 47.52
CA ALA A 127 2.12 1.26 47.49
C ALA A 127 3.50 1.93 47.58
N ALA A 128 3.91 2.28 48.80
CA ALA A 128 5.29 2.53 49.15
C ALA A 128 5.64 1.76 50.43
N ALA A 129 6.15 0.53 50.30
CA ALA A 129 7.11 -0.07 51.24
C ALA A 129 7.61 -1.46 50.78
N ALA A 130 8.95 -1.59 50.72
CA ALA A 130 9.78 -2.76 51.00
C ALA A 130 9.91 -3.95 50.01
N LYS A 131 11.12 -4.09 49.45
CA LYS A 131 11.82 -5.34 49.04
C LYS A 131 12.44 -6.04 50.29
N PRO A 132 13.23 -7.14 50.17
CA PRO A 132 13.03 -8.55 49.70
C PRO A 132 13.46 -9.53 50.86
N PRO A 133 13.95 -10.81 50.75
CA PRO A 133 14.24 -11.68 49.59
C PRO A 133 13.91 -13.21 49.70
N ALA A 134 14.05 -13.88 48.53
CA ALA A 134 14.58 -15.25 48.30
C ALA A 134 13.93 -16.50 48.95
N SER A 135 13.38 -17.39 48.12
CA SER A 135 13.91 -18.75 47.87
C SER A 135 12.95 -19.62 47.03
N THR A 136 13.47 -20.17 45.94
CA THR A 136 13.02 -21.41 45.30
C THR A 136 13.35 -22.60 46.24
N PRO A 137 12.59 -23.73 46.26
CA PRO A 137 12.59 -24.70 45.15
C PRO A 137 11.32 -25.55 44.90
N PHE A 138 11.16 -25.90 43.63
CA PHE A 138 10.88 -27.23 43.07
C PHE A 138 10.10 -28.30 43.88
N SER A 139 8.94 -28.69 43.31
CA SER A 139 8.37 -30.03 43.21
C SER A 139 8.61 -31.05 44.34
N LEU A 140 7.59 -31.29 45.17
CA LEU A 140 7.26 -32.62 45.72
C LEU A 140 5.88 -32.56 46.42
N LEU A 141 4.83 -33.11 45.82
CA LEU A 141 3.95 -34.12 46.43
C LEU A 141 2.76 -34.43 45.52
N LYS A 142 2.89 -35.58 44.87
CA LYS A 142 1.82 -36.35 44.24
C LYS A 142 1.01 -37.03 45.35
N THR A 143 -0.29 -37.23 45.09
CA THR A 143 -1.21 -38.25 45.64
C THR A 143 -1.79 -38.07 47.05
N GLY A 144 -3.13 -37.99 47.13
CA GLY A 144 -3.88 -38.49 48.28
C GLY A 144 -5.26 -37.86 48.53
N ALA A 145 -6.32 -38.56 48.10
CA ALA A 145 -7.72 -38.53 48.59
C ALA A 145 -8.52 -37.22 48.43
N SER A 146 -9.57 -37.13 47.60
CA SER A 146 -10.80 -37.94 47.58
C SER A 146 -11.57 -37.95 48.89
N ALA A 147 -12.01 -36.77 49.35
CA ALA A 147 -13.28 -36.58 50.06
C ALA A 147 -13.33 -35.12 50.49
N LEU A 148 -14.05 -34.28 49.76
CA LEU A 148 -14.84 -33.16 50.27
C LEU A 148 -15.30 -32.32 49.08
N SER A 149 -16.60 -32.03 49.10
CA SER A 149 -17.27 -30.99 48.30
C SER A 149 -17.80 -31.39 46.92
N SER A 150 -18.64 -32.43 46.88
CA SER A 150 -19.80 -32.51 45.97
C SER A 150 -20.87 -31.43 46.28
N LEU A 151 -20.45 -30.19 46.55
CA LEU A 151 -21.32 -29.08 46.95
C LEU A 151 -20.89 -27.74 46.32
N THR A 152 -20.28 -27.77 45.14
CA THR A 152 -19.87 -26.55 44.42
C THR A 152 -20.57 -26.37 43.07
N THR A 153 -21.58 -27.19 42.74
CA THR A 153 -22.27 -27.18 41.44
C THR A 153 -23.19 -25.96 41.20
N SER A 154 -23.42 -25.08 42.17
CA SER A 154 -24.31 -23.91 41.97
C SER A 154 -23.66 -22.53 42.04
N ALA A 155 -22.34 -22.43 42.27
CA ALA A 155 -21.67 -21.13 42.47
C ALA A 155 -20.47 -20.85 41.54
N GLN A 156 -20.22 -21.70 40.53
CA GLN A 156 -19.15 -21.47 39.53
C GLN A 156 -19.65 -20.90 38.20
N SER A 157 -20.93 -20.51 38.12
CA SER A 157 -21.54 -20.00 36.89
C SER A 157 -21.40 -18.48 36.68
N SER A 158 -20.75 -17.74 37.60
CA SER A 158 -20.59 -16.27 37.46
C SER A 158 -19.15 -15.76 37.48
N LEU A 159 -18.14 -16.63 37.54
CA LEU A 159 -16.72 -16.23 37.55
C LEU A 159 -16.00 -16.47 36.22
N PHE A 160 -16.63 -17.17 35.29
CA PHE A 160 -16.12 -17.34 33.94
C PHE A 160 -17.08 -16.66 32.97
N PRO A 161 -16.79 -15.42 32.53
CA PRO A 161 -17.51 -14.85 31.40
C PRO A 161 -17.41 -15.84 30.23
N PRO A 162 -18.51 -16.07 29.48
CA PRO A 162 -18.46 -16.92 28.30
C PRO A 162 -17.36 -16.40 27.37
N PRO A 163 -16.58 -17.28 26.70
CA PRO A 163 -15.56 -16.83 25.77
C PRO A 163 -16.21 -15.88 24.76
N ALA A 164 -15.72 -14.64 24.71
CA ALA A 164 -16.22 -13.64 23.79
C ALA A 164 -16.27 -14.25 22.38
N PRO A 165 -17.33 -13.97 21.58
CA PRO A 165 -17.38 -14.44 20.20
C PRO A 165 -16.09 -14.03 19.51
N PRO A 166 -15.50 -14.89 18.66
CA PRO A 166 -14.21 -14.61 18.02
C PRO A 166 -14.34 -13.34 17.19
N VAL A 167 -13.87 -12.22 17.74
CA VAL A 167 -13.76 -10.96 17.00
C VAL A 167 -12.69 -11.20 15.93
N PRO A 168 -13.04 -11.10 14.64
CA PRO A 168 -12.10 -11.37 13.58
C PRO A 168 -10.93 -10.39 13.72
N SER A 169 -9.70 -10.90 13.68
CA SER A 169 -8.52 -10.05 13.81
C SER A 169 -8.53 -8.97 12.72
N ALA A 170 -7.88 -7.83 12.98
CA ALA A 170 -7.80 -6.74 12.00
C ALA A 170 -7.27 -7.20 10.62
N ALA A 171 -6.39 -8.21 10.60
CA ALA A 171 -5.87 -8.79 9.37
C ALA A 171 -6.93 -9.59 8.58
N GLU A 172 -7.84 -10.24 9.29
CA GLU A 172 -8.92 -11.02 8.67
C GLU A 172 -10.02 -10.12 8.11
N GLN A 173 -10.33 -9.03 8.81
CA GLN A 173 -11.22 -7.98 8.29
C GLN A 173 -10.63 -7.32 7.02
N ALA A 174 -9.33 -7.03 7.01
CA ALA A 174 -8.65 -6.50 5.84
C ALA A 174 -8.67 -7.47 4.64
N ARG A 175 -8.47 -8.77 4.90
CA ARG A 175 -8.59 -9.84 3.90
C ARG A 175 -9.99 -9.94 3.33
N ALA A 176 -11.02 -9.83 4.16
CA ALA A 176 -12.41 -9.84 3.72
C ALA A 176 -12.69 -8.64 2.80
N ALA A 177 -12.30 -7.44 3.19
CA ALA A 177 -12.46 -6.23 2.37
C ALA A 177 -11.70 -6.31 1.03
N ALA A 178 -10.55 -6.99 1.00
CA ALA A 178 -9.74 -7.16 -0.21
C ALA A 178 -10.34 -8.10 -1.27
N LYS A 179 -11.25 -9.02 -0.89
CA LYS A 179 -11.88 -9.96 -1.84
C LYS A 179 -12.73 -9.23 -2.88
N ASP A 180 -13.52 -8.26 -2.41
CA ASP A 180 -14.53 -7.56 -3.19
C ASP A 180 -14.05 -6.19 -3.71
N ALA A 181 -12.91 -5.70 -3.20
CA ALA A 181 -12.35 -4.43 -3.65
C ALA A 181 -11.93 -4.48 -5.13
N LYS A 182 -12.31 -3.44 -5.87
CA LYS A 182 -11.90 -3.22 -7.26
C LYS A 182 -10.67 -2.32 -7.39
N VAL A 183 -10.44 -1.48 -6.39
CA VAL A 183 -9.35 -0.50 -6.35
C VAL A 183 -8.46 -0.78 -5.14
N PHE A 184 -7.16 -0.74 -5.39
CA PHE A 184 -6.14 -1.06 -4.42
C PHE A 184 -5.08 0.04 -4.38
N VAL A 185 -4.55 0.25 -3.19
CA VAL A 185 -3.35 1.04 -2.91
C VAL A 185 -2.24 0.05 -2.59
N LEU A 186 -1.13 0.09 -3.31
CA LEU A 186 0.02 -0.75 -2.99
C LEU A 186 0.68 -0.26 -1.71
N GLN A 187 1.29 -1.19 -0.99
CA GLN A 187 2.12 -0.84 0.15
C GLN A 187 3.32 0.03 -0.30
N ARG A 188 3.75 0.93 0.59
CA ARG A 188 4.72 2.00 0.30
C ARG A 188 5.99 1.50 -0.39
N ASP A 189 6.57 0.40 0.08
CA ASP A 189 7.87 -0.07 -0.41
C ASP A 189 7.76 -0.67 -1.82
N PHE A 190 6.68 -1.41 -2.11
CA PHE A 190 6.38 -1.88 -3.47
C PHE A 190 6.17 -0.71 -4.42
N PHE A 191 5.40 0.30 -4.00
CA PHE A 191 5.19 1.51 -4.80
C PHE A 191 6.48 2.29 -5.04
N ARG A 192 7.38 2.38 -4.05
CA ARG A 192 8.71 3.00 -4.23
C ARG A 192 9.54 2.26 -5.28
N MET A 193 9.62 0.92 -5.20
CA MET A 193 10.34 0.12 -6.20
C MET A 193 9.77 0.33 -7.62
N ARG A 194 8.45 0.46 -7.72
CA ARG A 194 7.75 0.74 -8.97
C ARG A 194 8.13 2.11 -9.56
N CYS A 195 8.12 3.15 -8.72
CA CYS A 195 8.58 4.49 -9.12
C CYS A 195 10.03 4.50 -9.58
N ASP A 196 10.91 3.81 -8.85
CA ASP A 196 12.34 3.73 -9.19
C ASP A 196 12.57 2.96 -10.49
N ALA A 197 11.84 1.86 -10.73
CA ALA A 197 11.90 1.11 -11.98
C ALA A 197 11.48 1.98 -13.18
N LYS A 198 10.36 2.70 -13.07
CA LYS A 198 9.89 3.60 -14.12
C LYS A 198 10.82 4.79 -14.34
N ARG A 199 11.43 5.31 -13.27
CA ARG A 199 12.47 6.34 -13.37
C ARG A 199 13.68 5.82 -14.12
N ARG A 200 14.20 4.62 -13.79
CA ARG A 200 15.34 4.00 -14.48
C ARG A 200 15.05 3.70 -15.95
N GLU A 201 13.83 3.26 -16.27
CA GLU A 201 13.40 3.06 -17.67
C GLU A 201 13.41 4.39 -18.45
N TRP A 202 12.95 5.47 -17.82
CA TRP A 202 12.99 6.81 -18.40
C TRP A 202 14.43 7.29 -18.60
N GLU A 203 15.27 7.22 -17.57
CA GLU A 203 16.70 7.60 -17.64
C GLU A 203 17.44 6.83 -18.72
N LYS A 204 17.17 5.52 -18.87
CA LYS A 204 17.79 4.68 -19.92
C LYS A 204 17.35 5.09 -21.32
N ARG A 205 16.06 5.41 -21.51
CA ARG A 205 15.55 5.90 -22.79
C ARG A 205 16.15 7.25 -23.14
N ASP A 206 16.15 8.17 -22.19
CA ASP A 206 16.66 9.52 -22.31
C ASP A 206 18.20 9.54 -22.56
N ALA A 207 18.97 8.70 -21.86
CA ALA A 207 20.39 8.51 -22.15
C ALA A 207 20.65 7.94 -23.55
N LYS A 208 19.80 7.01 -24.02
CA LYS A 208 19.89 6.48 -25.39
C LYS A 208 19.57 7.56 -26.43
N GLU A 209 18.59 8.41 -26.19
CA GLU A 209 18.23 9.52 -27.08
C GLU A 209 19.34 10.58 -27.13
N ARG A 210 19.90 10.98 -25.97
CA ARG A 210 21.06 11.89 -25.93
C ARG A 210 22.30 11.27 -26.58
N GLY A 211 22.55 9.98 -26.35
CA GLY A 211 23.67 9.26 -26.94
C GLY A 211 23.54 9.09 -28.46
N ALA A 212 22.31 8.91 -28.97
CA ALA A 212 22.06 8.87 -30.41
C ALA A 212 22.30 10.22 -31.09
N GLY A 213 22.03 11.33 -30.39
CA GLY A 213 22.40 12.68 -30.83
C GLY A 213 23.88 13.00 -30.68
N TRP A 214 24.60 12.29 -29.81
CA TRP A 214 26.03 12.45 -29.58
C TRP A 214 26.86 11.67 -30.61
N SER A 215 26.93 12.20 -31.83
CA SER A 215 27.88 11.71 -32.84
C SER A 215 29.30 12.21 -32.53
N PHE A 216 30.25 11.28 -32.39
CA PHE A 216 31.66 11.65 -32.25
C PHE A 216 32.14 12.28 -33.57
N PRO A 217 32.90 13.39 -33.54
CA PRO A 217 33.47 13.95 -34.75
C PRO A 217 34.34 12.90 -35.45
N LYS A 218 34.13 12.76 -36.76
CA LYS A 218 34.87 11.79 -37.58
C LYS A 218 36.36 12.10 -37.49
N ALA A 219 37.15 11.15 -37.02
CA ALA A 219 38.60 11.32 -36.92
C ALA A 219 39.17 11.72 -38.31
N PRO A 220 40.01 12.77 -38.39
CA PRO A 220 40.66 13.14 -39.63
C PRO A 220 41.47 11.96 -40.16
N ARG A 221 41.12 11.46 -41.34
CA ARG A 221 41.94 10.47 -42.05
C ARG A 221 43.10 11.18 -42.73
N GLY A 222 44.08 11.61 -41.94
CA GLY A 222 45.36 12.09 -42.44
C GLY A 222 46.21 10.92 -42.90
N GLY A 223 45.98 10.43 -44.11
CA GLY A 223 46.98 9.60 -44.79
C GLY A 223 48.18 10.49 -45.10
N LEU A 224 49.35 10.18 -44.54
CA LEU A 224 50.61 10.81 -44.92
C LEU A 224 50.79 10.63 -46.43
N PRO A 225 50.91 11.72 -47.23
CA PRO A 225 51.15 11.59 -48.65
C PRO A 225 52.58 11.09 -48.88
N GLY A 226 52.69 9.86 -49.40
CA GLY A 226 53.83 9.36 -50.18
C GLY A 226 55.19 9.29 -49.47
N ALA A 227 55.56 8.10 -49.03
CA ALA A 227 56.95 7.63 -49.04
C ALA A 227 57.20 6.87 -50.34
#